data_AF-A0A365NZ55-F1
#
_entry.id   AF-A0A365NZ55-F1
#
_cell.length_a   1.000
_cell.length_b   1.000
_cell.length_c   1.000
_cell.angle_alpha   90.00
_cell.angle_beta   90.00
_cell.angle_gamma   90.00
#
_symmetry.space_group_name_H-M   'P 1'
#
loop_
_entity.id
_entity.type
_entity.pdbx_description
1 polymer ?
#
loop_
_entity_poly.entity_id
_entity_poly.type
_entity_poly.pdbx_seq_one_letter_code
_entity_poly.pdbx_strand_id
1 'polypeptide(L)'
;MKNGKLNLLYILYIMFLYSCSTPKFYSEINQMQNDIKNETEKNTDSAISVKIKSNDVNRLVFKRLEKELVYTNHIIYFNIPSSSIMDEKYWFVVYDVDNQKYYELESSDNNKKRIQLLNSSDTLINSYYRFIFNSYLDDKCEMLKQKGNTSKSGVSTYEAIYEVNLKSKVNRSCYFRNFLYLE
;
A
#
# COMPACT_ATOMS: atom_id res chain seq x y z
N MET A 1 -21.85 -23.14 50.85
CA MET A 1 -21.49 -22.99 49.42
C MET A 1 -22.25 -21.81 48.85
N LYS A 2 -21.63 -20.62 48.76
CA LYS A 2 -22.30 -19.39 48.27
C LYS A 2 -21.82 -19.10 46.84
N ASN A 3 -22.74 -19.33 45.90
CA ASN A 3 -23.02 -18.56 44.68
C ASN A 3 -21.82 -18.04 43.86
N GLY A 4 -21.42 -18.83 42.87
CA GLY A 4 -20.69 -18.34 41.71
C GLY A 4 -21.58 -17.45 40.83
N LYS A 5 -21.67 -16.16 41.18
CA LYS A 5 -22.06 -15.12 40.22
C LYS A 5 -20.76 -14.60 39.61
N LEU A 6 -20.26 -15.31 38.59
CA LEU A 6 -19.20 -14.77 37.73
C LEU A 6 -19.76 -13.46 37.14
N ASN A 7 -19.19 -12.33 37.55
CA ASN A 7 -19.68 -11.00 37.23
C ASN A 7 -19.68 -10.81 35.71
N LEU A 8 -20.87 -10.81 35.08
CA LEU A 8 -21.07 -10.52 33.65
C LEU A 8 -20.40 -9.18 33.25
N LEU A 9 -20.35 -8.23 34.19
CA LEU A 9 -19.64 -6.95 34.08
C LEU A 9 -18.13 -7.10 33.86
N TYR A 10 -17.50 -8.11 34.45
CA TYR A 10 -16.07 -8.36 34.29
C TYR A 10 -15.75 -8.95 32.91
N ILE A 11 -16.64 -9.79 32.39
CA ILE A 11 -16.54 -10.32 31.02
C ILE A 11 -16.76 -9.19 29.98
N LEU A 12 -17.75 -8.31 30.21
CA LEU A 12 -17.97 -7.12 29.39
C LEU A 12 -16.78 -6.16 29.45
N TYR A 13 -16.19 -5.94 30.62
CA TYR A 13 -15.00 -5.10 30.78
C TYR A 13 -13.77 -5.66 30.05
N ILE A 14 -13.57 -6.99 30.09
CA ILE A 14 -12.52 -7.66 29.30
C ILE A 14 -12.80 -7.53 27.79
N MET A 15 -14.07 -7.60 27.35
CA MET A 15 -14.43 -7.39 25.94
C MET A 15 -14.22 -5.95 25.45
N PHE A 16 -14.36 -4.94 26.32
CA PHE A 16 -14.07 -3.54 25.97
C PHE A 16 -12.57 -3.22 25.91
N LEU A 17 -11.71 -3.97 26.60
CA LEU A 17 -10.25 -3.83 26.50
C LEU A 17 -9.66 -4.43 25.21
N TYR A 18 -10.42 -5.30 24.52
CA TYR A 18 -10.19 -5.61 23.11
C TYR A 18 -10.86 -4.58 22.20
N SER A 19 -10.90 -3.31 22.63
CA SER A 19 -11.19 -2.16 21.77
C SER A 19 -10.36 -2.35 20.51
N CYS A 20 -11.06 -2.53 19.40
CA CYS A 20 -10.53 -2.84 18.09
C CYS A 20 -9.59 -1.69 17.68
N SER A 21 -8.33 -1.76 18.11
CA SER A 21 -7.30 -0.80 17.75
C SER A 21 -7.23 -0.88 16.25
N THR A 22 -7.73 0.14 15.57
CA THR A 22 -7.64 0.19 14.12
C THR A 22 -6.16 0.06 13.82
N PRO A 23 -5.73 -1.01 13.12
CA PRO A 23 -4.31 -1.24 12.98
C PRO A 23 -3.61 0.00 12.47
N LYS A 24 -2.47 0.36 13.07
CA LYS A 24 -1.63 1.53 12.73
C LYS A 24 -1.52 1.75 11.22
N PHE A 25 -1.46 0.65 10.50
CA PHE A 25 -1.64 0.54 9.05
C PHE A 25 -2.73 1.43 8.42
N TYR A 26 -3.98 1.34 8.87
CA TYR A 26 -5.08 2.08 8.24
C TYR A 26 -4.99 3.57 8.51
N SER A 27 -4.50 3.97 9.68
CA SER A 27 -4.25 5.39 9.98
C SER A 27 -3.11 5.95 9.14
N GLU A 28 -2.04 5.19 8.91
CA GLU A 28 -0.90 5.63 8.09
C GLU A 28 -1.27 5.77 6.61
N ILE A 29 -1.99 4.80 6.04
CA ILE A 29 -2.54 4.95 4.68
C ILE A 29 -3.48 6.15 4.62
N ASN A 30 -4.37 6.29 5.60
CA ASN A 30 -5.35 7.37 5.57
C ASN A 30 -4.68 8.75 5.68
N GLN A 31 -3.65 8.89 6.51
CA GLN A 31 -2.86 10.11 6.62
C GLN A 31 -2.17 10.43 5.29
N MET A 32 -1.48 9.45 4.70
CA MET A 32 -0.82 9.61 3.40
C MET A 32 -1.80 10.04 2.29
N GLN A 33 -3.00 9.44 2.27
CA GLN A 33 -4.06 9.82 1.32
C GLN A 33 -4.54 11.26 1.54
N ASN A 34 -4.65 11.69 2.79
CA ASN A 34 -4.99 13.07 3.13
C ASN A 34 -3.88 14.04 2.73
N ASP A 35 -2.62 13.69 2.93
CA ASP A 35 -1.46 14.51 2.55
C ASP A 35 -1.44 14.71 1.02
N ILE A 36 -1.63 13.63 0.25
CA ILE A 36 -1.75 13.70 -1.23
C ILE A 36 -2.93 14.58 -1.65
N LYS A 37 -4.08 14.46 -0.98
CA LYS A 37 -5.26 15.30 -1.25
C LYS A 37 -4.94 16.77 -1.02
N ASN A 38 -4.34 17.10 0.12
CA ASN A 38 -3.99 18.48 0.50
C ASN A 38 -2.92 19.08 -0.44
N GLU A 39 -1.92 18.30 -0.84
CA GLU A 39 -0.91 18.73 -1.82
C GLU A 39 -1.53 19.00 -3.19
N THR A 40 -2.52 18.20 -3.59
CA THR A 40 -3.24 18.39 -4.85
C THR A 40 -4.06 19.69 -4.83
N GLU A 41 -4.86 19.88 -3.77
CA GLU A 41 -5.75 21.05 -3.62
C GLU A 41 -5.01 22.38 -3.54
N LYS A 42 -3.73 22.37 -3.13
CA LYS A 42 -2.88 23.57 -3.09
C LYS A 42 -2.27 23.96 -4.45
N ASN A 43 -2.22 23.03 -5.42
CA ASN A 43 -1.51 23.21 -6.69
C ASN A 43 -2.47 23.37 -7.90
N THR A 44 -3.74 23.75 -7.65
CA THR A 44 -4.88 23.69 -8.60
C THR A 44 -4.94 24.81 -9.64
N ASP A 45 -3.92 24.97 -10.48
CA ASP A 45 -4.02 25.87 -11.65
C ASP A 45 -4.13 25.15 -13.01
N SER A 46 -3.96 23.82 -13.11
CA SER A 46 -4.40 23.03 -14.31
C SER A 46 -4.09 21.52 -14.26
N ALA A 47 -3.42 21.01 -13.22
CA ALA A 47 -2.93 19.64 -13.23
C ALA A 47 -4.00 18.60 -12.84
N ILE A 48 -4.14 17.55 -13.63
CA ILE A 48 -4.96 16.37 -13.29
C ILE A 48 -4.14 15.49 -12.35
N SER A 49 -4.61 15.30 -11.11
CA SER A 49 -3.96 14.38 -10.17
C SER A 49 -4.58 12.98 -10.23
N VAL A 50 -3.77 11.95 -10.44
CA VAL A 50 -4.19 10.56 -10.21
C VAL A 50 -3.76 10.14 -8.81
N LYS A 51 -4.74 9.73 -7.99
CA LYS A 51 -4.53 9.39 -6.58
C LYS A 51 -4.28 7.90 -6.41
N ILE A 52 -3.51 7.56 -5.38
CA ILE A 52 -3.42 6.18 -4.88
C ILE A 52 -4.84 5.71 -4.53
N LYS A 53 -5.21 4.50 -4.96
CA LYS A 53 -6.57 3.98 -4.73
C LYS A 53 -6.93 3.84 -3.25
N SER A 54 -8.23 3.90 -2.99
CA SER A 54 -8.82 4.00 -1.66
C SER A 54 -8.37 2.87 -0.70
N ASN A 55 -8.54 3.12 0.59
CA ASN A 55 -8.26 2.17 1.67
C ASN A 55 -8.86 0.77 1.44
N ASP A 56 -9.99 0.69 0.73
CA ASP A 56 -10.64 -0.58 0.42
C ASP A 56 -9.83 -1.47 -0.53
N VAL A 57 -9.14 -0.91 -1.51
CA VAL A 57 -8.33 -1.69 -2.47
C VAL A 57 -7.10 -2.24 -1.76
N ASN A 58 -6.37 -1.39 -1.03
CA ASN A 58 -5.20 -1.83 -0.24
C ASN A 58 -5.60 -2.91 0.78
N ARG A 59 -6.76 -2.75 1.44
CA ARG A 59 -7.28 -3.78 2.36
C ARG A 59 -7.53 -5.12 1.68
N LEU A 60 -8.09 -5.12 0.47
CA LEU A 60 -8.32 -6.35 -0.30
C LEU A 60 -7.01 -7.00 -0.73
N VAL A 61 -6.03 -6.21 -1.15
CA VAL A 61 -4.68 -6.68 -1.50
C VAL A 61 -4.04 -7.38 -0.31
N PHE A 62 -3.99 -6.75 0.86
CA PHE A 62 -3.34 -7.37 2.03
C PHE A 62 -4.04 -8.64 2.48
N LYS A 63 -5.38 -8.68 2.47
CA LYS A 63 -6.11 -9.93 2.73
C LYS A 63 -5.74 -11.05 1.77
N ARG A 64 -5.49 -10.72 0.49
CA ARG A 64 -5.05 -11.70 -0.51
C ARG A 64 -3.62 -12.17 -0.21
N LEU A 65 -2.70 -11.25 0.08
CA LEU A 65 -1.31 -11.58 0.40
C LEU A 65 -1.19 -12.43 1.67
N GLU A 66 -1.91 -12.07 2.74
CA GLU A 66 -2.00 -12.87 3.98
C GLU A 66 -2.47 -14.31 3.71
N LYS A 67 -3.41 -14.49 2.78
CA LYS A 67 -3.96 -15.80 2.44
C LYS A 67 -3.02 -16.66 1.59
N GLU A 68 -2.32 -16.06 0.63
CA GLU A 68 -1.52 -16.80 -0.35
C GLU A 68 -0.06 -16.95 0.06
N LEU A 69 0.50 -16.00 0.81
CA LEU A 69 1.90 -15.99 1.28
C LEU A 69 1.99 -16.49 2.74
N VAL A 70 1.46 -17.68 3.00
CA VAL A 70 1.28 -18.21 4.37
C VAL A 70 2.58 -18.43 5.15
N TYR A 71 3.71 -18.54 4.48
CA TYR A 71 5.04 -18.70 5.08
C TYR A 71 5.87 -17.42 5.09
N THR A 72 5.26 -16.30 4.73
CA THR A 72 5.90 -15.00 4.63
C THR A 72 5.36 -14.10 5.74
N ASN A 73 6.26 -13.49 6.49
CA ASN A 73 5.92 -12.40 7.37
C ASN A 73 6.29 -11.08 6.70
N HIS A 74 7.47 -10.97 6.10
CA HIS A 74 7.97 -9.69 5.64
C HIS A 74 7.83 -9.53 4.12
N ILE A 75 7.08 -8.51 3.72
CA ILE A 75 6.98 -8.07 2.33
C ILE A 75 7.26 -6.58 2.18
N ILE A 76 7.70 -6.19 1.00
CA ILE A 76 7.65 -4.82 0.51
C ILE A 76 6.61 -4.75 -0.59
N TYR A 77 5.61 -3.89 -0.43
CA TYR A 77 4.49 -3.73 -1.33
C TYR A 77 4.56 -2.35 -2.00
N PHE A 78 4.59 -2.33 -3.33
CA PHE A 78 4.66 -1.13 -4.13
C PHE A 78 3.37 -0.95 -4.94
N ASN A 79 2.70 0.18 -4.72
CA ASN A 79 1.43 0.56 -5.34
C ASN A 79 1.68 1.54 -6.48
N ILE A 80 1.34 1.09 -7.69
CA ILE A 80 1.50 1.84 -8.93
C ILE A 80 0.11 2.19 -9.45
N PRO A 81 -0.32 3.46 -9.37
CA PRO A 81 -1.58 3.86 -9.98
C PRO A 81 -1.47 3.74 -11.51
N SER A 82 -2.54 3.28 -12.16
CA SER A 82 -2.66 3.36 -13.62
C SER A 82 -2.60 4.81 -14.07
N SER A 83 -1.85 5.09 -15.16
CA SER A 83 -1.80 6.42 -15.79
C SER A 83 -3.06 6.76 -16.58
N SER A 84 -3.89 5.77 -16.90
CA SER A 84 -5.16 5.96 -17.59
C SER A 84 -6.26 6.27 -16.57
N ILE A 85 -6.81 7.49 -16.65
CA ILE A 85 -7.97 7.92 -15.84
C ILE A 85 -9.17 6.98 -16.04
N MET A 86 -9.23 6.28 -17.18
CA MET A 86 -10.32 5.38 -17.54
C MET A 86 -10.07 3.91 -17.18
N ASP A 87 -8.83 3.51 -16.90
CA ASP A 87 -8.54 2.13 -16.48
C ASP A 87 -8.59 2.02 -14.96
N GLU A 88 -9.56 1.26 -14.45
CA GLU A 88 -9.57 0.80 -13.05
C GLU A 88 -8.62 -0.39 -12.83
N LYS A 89 -7.71 -0.65 -13.76
CA LYS A 89 -6.66 -1.65 -13.58
C LYS A 89 -5.63 -1.14 -12.58
N TYR A 90 -5.18 -2.04 -11.72
CA TYR A 90 -4.13 -1.76 -10.76
C TYR A 90 -3.02 -2.75 -10.95
N TRP A 91 -1.80 -2.23 -10.86
CA TRP A 91 -0.59 -3.00 -10.86
C TRP A 91 0.07 -2.80 -9.52
N PHE A 92 0.29 -3.89 -8.81
CA PHE A 92 1.11 -3.86 -7.61
C PHE A 92 2.26 -4.82 -7.77
N VAL A 93 3.42 -4.40 -7.28
CA VAL A 93 4.60 -5.26 -7.22
C VAL A 93 4.87 -5.54 -5.76
N VAL A 94 5.02 -6.82 -5.43
CA VAL A 94 5.32 -7.29 -4.08
C VAL A 94 6.66 -7.99 -4.10
N TYR A 95 7.56 -7.57 -3.22
CA TYR A 95 8.78 -8.30 -2.90
C TYR A 95 8.58 -9.04 -1.58
N ASP A 96 8.51 -10.36 -1.64
CA ASP A 96 8.56 -11.24 -0.48
C ASP A 96 10.02 -11.34 -0.03
N VAL A 97 10.33 -10.66 1.08
CA VAL A 97 11.69 -10.54 1.59
C VAL A 97 12.15 -11.87 2.18
N ASP A 98 11.26 -12.58 2.87
CA ASP A 98 11.58 -13.84 3.55
C ASP A 98 11.96 -14.94 2.55
N ASN A 99 11.28 -14.98 1.39
CA ASN A 99 11.51 -15.97 0.35
C ASN A 99 12.28 -15.45 -0.87
N GLN A 100 12.65 -14.16 -0.87
CA GLN A 100 13.34 -13.47 -1.96
C GLN A 100 12.63 -13.59 -3.32
N LYS A 101 11.30 -13.48 -3.31
CA LYS A 101 10.46 -13.65 -4.52
C LYS A 101 9.69 -12.39 -4.85
N TYR A 102 9.45 -12.19 -6.14
CA TYR A 102 8.64 -11.09 -6.62
C TYR A 102 7.30 -11.61 -7.14
N TYR A 103 6.26 -10.86 -6.82
CA TYR A 103 4.92 -11.13 -7.27
C TYR A 103 4.32 -9.88 -7.88
N GLU A 104 3.48 -10.11 -8.88
CA GLU A 104 2.61 -9.09 -9.43
C GLU A 104 1.18 -9.36 -8.97
N LEU A 105 0.48 -8.27 -8.67
CA LEU A 105 -0.93 -8.30 -8.38
C LEU A 105 -1.64 -7.47 -9.44
N GLU A 106 -2.52 -8.13 -10.19
CA GLU A 106 -3.40 -7.47 -11.14
C GLU A 106 -4.85 -7.51 -10.62
N SER A 107 -5.56 -6.40 -10.82
CA SER A 107 -7.01 -6.36 -10.66
C SER A 107 -7.68 -6.91 -11.91
N SER A 108 -8.34 -8.07 -11.80
CA SER A 108 -9.05 -8.66 -12.94
C SER A 108 -10.43 -8.01 -13.10
N ASP A 109 -10.63 -7.26 -14.18
CA ASP A 109 -11.90 -6.65 -14.63
C ASP A 109 -12.58 -5.65 -13.66
N ASN A 110 -13.00 -4.49 -14.19
CA ASN A 110 -13.62 -3.38 -13.45
C ASN A 110 -14.83 -3.77 -12.57
N ASN A 111 -15.49 -4.91 -12.86
CA ASN A 111 -16.70 -5.35 -12.16
C ASN A 111 -16.48 -6.41 -11.08
N LYS A 112 -15.30 -7.04 -11.00
CA LYS A 112 -15.01 -8.06 -9.99
C LYS A 112 -13.73 -7.64 -9.30
N LYS A 113 -13.82 -7.13 -8.07
CA LYS A 113 -12.69 -6.80 -7.18
C LYS A 113 -11.86 -8.04 -6.80
N ARG A 114 -11.36 -8.77 -7.79
CA ARG A 114 -10.60 -9.99 -7.68
C ARG A 114 -9.15 -9.63 -7.95
N ILE A 115 -8.30 -10.06 -7.04
CA ILE A 115 -6.87 -9.80 -7.06
C ILE A 115 -6.20 -11.14 -7.31
N GLN A 116 -5.49 -11.24 -8.42
CA GLN A 116 -4.70 -12.43 -8.75
C GLN A 116 -3.26 -12.19 -8.35
N LEU A 117 -2.66 -13.14 -7.63
CA LEU A 117 -1.23 -13.16 -7.35
C LEU A 117 -0.56 -13.95 -8.47
N LEU A 118 0.28 -13.26 -9.23
CA LEU A 118 1.03 -13.84 -10.33
C LEU A 118 2.48 -14.02 -9.84
N ASN A 119 2.99 -15.23 -9.97
CA ASN A 119 4.41 -15.50 -9.72
C ASN A 119 5.18 -14.92 -10.90
N SER A 120 6.05 -13.95 -10.65
CA SER A 120 6.89 -13.40 -11.72
C SER A 120 8.03 -14.38 -11.97
N SER A 121 7.88 -15.27 -12.96
CA SER A 121 8.97 -16.16 -13.39
C SER A 121 9.89 -15.40 -14.33
N ASP A 122 10.97 -14.87 -13.75
CA ASP A 122 12.20 -14.37 -14.38
C ASP A 122 12.08 -13.67 -15.75
N THR A 123 12.27 -12.35 -15.74
CA THR A 123 13.48 -11.74 -16.36
C THR A 123 13.62 -10.23 -16.18
N LEU A 124 12.57 -9.46 -15.88
CA LEU A 124 12.63 -7.99 -15.92
C LEU A 124 11.71 -7.37 -14.85
N ILE A 125 12.02 -7.55 -13.57
CA ILE A 125 11.56 -6.54 -12.60
C ILE A 125 12.19 -5.25 -13.09
N ASN A 126 11.35 -4.38 -13.66
CA ASN A 126 11.74 -3.15 -14.33
C ASN A 126 12.86 -2.49 -13.50
N SER A 127 13.96 -2.11 -14.14
CA SER A 127 15.07 -1.40 -13.47
C SER A 127 14.56 -0.28 -12.55
N TYR A 128 13.43 0.33 -12.91
CA TYR A 128 12.64 1.20 -12.08
C TYR A 128 12.21 0.60 -10.74
N TYR A 129 11.45 -0.51 -10.74
CA TYR A 129 10.97 -1.13 -9.50
C TYR A 129 12.13 -1.58 -8.61
N ARG A 130 13.20 -2.16 -9.19
CA ARG A 130 14.41 -2.48 -8.42
C ARG A 130 15.03 -1.24 -7.79
N PHE A 131 15.14 -0.16 -8.55
CA PHE A 131 15.62 1.12 -8.03
C PHE A 131 14.75 1.64 -6.88
N ILE A 132 13.42 1.58 -7.00
CA ILE A 132 12.49 1.99 -5.94
C ILE A 132 12.68 1.12 -4.69
N PHE A 133 12.64 -0.21 -4.82
CA PHE A 133 12.78 -1.13 -3.68
C PHE A 133 14.13 -0.95 -2.98
N ASN A 134 15.23 -0.91 -3.73
CA ASN A 134 16.57 -0.73 -3.16
C ASN A 134 16.71 0.65 -2.49
N SER A 135 16.21 1.71 -3.12
CA SER A 135 16.26 3.05 -2.52
C SER A 135 15.46 3.12 -1.22
N TYR A 136 14.30 2.44 -1.17
CA TYR A 136 13.49 2.39 0.03
C TYR A 136 14.15 1.58 1.16
N LEU A 137 14.73 0.43 0.83
CA LEU A 137 15.51 -0.40 1.77
C LEU A 137 16.75 0.35 2.31
N ASP A 138 17.34 1.23 1.51
CA ASP A 138 18.48 2.09 1.89
C ASP A 138 18.09 3.38 2.63
N ASP A 139 16.85 3.53 3.10
CA ASP A 139 16.33 4.73 3.77
C ASP A 139 16.28 6.02 2.91
N LYS A 140 16.32 5.91 1.58
CA LYS A 140 16.39 7.07 0.65
C LYS A 140 15.02 7.60 0.22
N CYS A 141 14.00 7.58 1.08
CA CYS A 141 12.65 8.07 0.75
C CYS A 141 12.64 9.54 0.32
N GLU A 142 13.43 10.40 0.96
CA GLU A 142 13.50 11.82 0.60
C GLU A 142 14.09 12.05 -0.80
N MET A 143 15.05 11.21 -1.21
CA MET A 143 15.57 11.24 -2.59
C MET A 143 14.47 10.89 -3.60
N LEU A 144 13.63 9.89 -3.31
CA LEU A 144 12.51 9.50 -4.18
C LEU A 144 11.50 10.64 -4.32
N LYS A 145 11.17 11.31 -3.21
CA LYS A 145 10.30 12.51 -3.22
C LYS A 145 10.89 13.65 -4.06
N GLN A 146 12.18 13.92 -3.91
CA GLN A 146 12.87 14.95 -4.70
C GLN A 146 12.84 14.64 -6.20
N LYS A 147 13.08 13.39 -6.59
CA LYS A 147 12.98 12.94 -7.99
C LYS A 147 11.57 13.14 -8.57
N GLY A 148 10.53 12.97 -7.76
CA GLY A 148 9.14 13.20 -8.13
C GLY A 148 8.73 14.68 -8.28
N ASN A 149 9.53 15.62 -7.77
CA ASN A 149 9.14 17.03 -7.70
C ASN A 149 9.45 17.83 -8.98
N THR A 150 9.87 17.18 -10.06
CA THR A 150 10.09 17.84 -11.35
C THR A 150 8.78 17.94 -12.12
N SER A 151 8.14 19.12 -12.07
CA SER A 151 6.93 19.45 -12.84
C SER A 151 7.26 19.56 -14.33
N LYS A 152 6.80 18.62 -15.16
CA LYS A 152 6.94 18.72 -16.62
C LYS A 152 5.69 18.40 -17.43
N SER A 153 4.79 17.55 -16.93
CA SER A 153 3.53 17.23 -17.60
C SER A 153 2.38 17.41 -16.63
N GLY A 154 1.30 18.07 -17.06
CA GLY A 154 0.14 18.43 -16.22
C GLY A 154 -0.65 17.26 -15.64
N VAL A 155 -0.06 16.07 -15.52
CA VAL A 155 -0.60 14.91 -14.81
C VAL A 155 0.39 14.52 -13.72
N SER A 156 -0.05 14.58 -12.46
CA SER A 156 0.74 14.09 -11.32
C SER A 156 0.13 12.80 -10.80
N THR A 157 0.87 11.71 -10.86
CA THR A 157 0.48 10.44 -10.21
C THR A 157 1.34 10.24 -8.97
N TYR A 158 0.76 9.70 -7.90
CA TYR A 158 1.47 9.39 -6.66
C TYR A 158 1.64 7.88 -6.51
N GLU A 159 2.84 7.47 -6.18
CA GLU A 159 3.16 6.08 -5.86
C GLU A 159 3.40 5.94 -4.36
N ALA A 160 3.16 4.74 -3.84
CA ALA A 160 3.49 4.42 -2.46
C ALA A 160 4.13 3.06 -2.32
N ILE A 161 5.10 3.00 -1.43
CA ILE A 161 5.80 1.78 -1.03
C ILE A 161 5.58 1.56 0.46
N TYR A 162 5.34 0.30 0.83
CA TYR A 162 5.03 -0.11 2.19
C TYR A 162 5.89 -1.30 2.58
N GLU A 163 6.49 -1.23 3.75
CA GLU A 163 7.11 -2.38 4.41
C GLU A 163 6.10 -2.99 5.36
N VAL A 164 5.74 -4.24 5.11
CA VAL A 164 4.62 -4.89 5.77
C VAL A 164 5.09 -6.17 6.41
N ASN A 165 4.86 -6.28 7.71
CA ASN A 165 4.80 -7.58 8.33
C ASN A 165 3.35 -8.10 8.19
N LEU A 166 3.09 -9.17 7.45
CA LEU A 166 1.74 -9.70 7.21
C LEU A 166 1.00 -10.10 8.50
N LYS A 167 1.71 -10.33 9.62
CA LYS A 167 1.10 -10.65 10.93
C LYS A 167 0.89 -9.42 11.80
N SER A 168 1.90 -8.56 11.94
CA SER A 168 1.83 -7.33 12.76
C SER A 168 1.38 -6.08 11.98
N LYS A 169 1.17 -6.22 10.67
CA LYS A 169 0.78 -5.21 9.66
C LYS A 169 1.92 -4.27 9.28
N VAL A 170 1.58 -3.12 8.66
CA VAL A 170 2.59 -2.17 8.14
C VAL A 170 3.45 -1.62 9.26
N ASN A 171 4.75 -1.63 9.00
CA ASN A 171 5.77 -1.11 9.89
C ASN A 171 6.21 0.28 9.45
N ARG A 172 6.34 0.48 8.13
CA ARG A 172 6.85 1.71 7.52
C ARG A 172 6.23 1.92 6.14
N SER A 173 6.10 3.18 5.73
CA SER A 173 5.68 3.55 4.38
C SER A 173 6.42 4.78 3.87
N CYS A 174 6.41 4.94 2.55
CA CYS A 174 6.89 6.12 1.84
C CYS A 174 6.00 6.36 0.62
N TYR A 175 5.79 7.62 0.27
CA TYR A 175 5.10 8.01 -0.96
C TYR A 175 5.86 9.13 -1.66
N PHE A 176 5.72 9.18 -2.98
CA PHE A 176 6.36 10.17 -3.82
C PHE A 176 5.58 10.33 -5.12
N ARG A 177 5.74 11.49 -5.76
CA ARG A 177 5.21 11.70 -7.12
C ARG A 177 5.99 10.81 -8.08
N ASN A 178 5.28 10.12 -8.96
CA ASN A 178 5.89 9.32 -10.01
C ASN A 178 6.77 10.24 -10.87
N PHE A 179 7.97 9.76 -11.19
CA PHE A 179 8.95 10.46 -12.02
C PHE A 179 9.30 9.69 -13.30
N LEU A 180 8.56 8.62 -13.60
CA LEU A 180 8.71 7.78 -14.78
C LEU A 180 8.06 8.41 -16.02
N TYR A 181 7.00 9.21 -15.85
CA TYR A 181 6.37 10.00 -16.93
C TYR A 181 7.03 11.37 -17.15
N LEU A 182 8.21 11.59 -16.58
CA LEU A 182 8.99 12.81 -16.72
C LEU A 182 10.05 12.62 -17.80
N GLU A 183 9.62 12.59 -19.06
CA GLU A 183 10.50 12.92 -20.19
C GLU A 183 10.65 14.45 -20.28
#